data_AF-A0A6P8PZB5-F1
#
_entry.id   AF-A0A6P8PZB5-F1
#
_cell.length_a   1.000
_cell.length_b   1.000
_cell.length_c   1.000
_cell.angle_alpha   90.00
_cell.angle_beta   90.00
_cell.angle_gamma   90.00
#
_symmetry.space_group_name_H-M   'P 1'
#
loop_
_entity.id
_entity.type
_entity.pdbx_description
1 polymer ?
#
loop_
_entity_poly.entity_id
_entity_poly.type
_entity_poly.pdbx_seq_one_letter_code
_entity_poly.pdbx_strand_id
1 'polypeptide(L)'
;MRILLVSLLAAAVCLHLADSLMCYTCFAATSDKDCLTKTTCSSSDNFCVTTTGSLLDIGFITNKRCAAVCEPNEVEFILGDISLKCCDYDLCNDGTERA
;
A
#
# COMPACT_ATOMS: atom_id res chain seq x y z
N MET A 1 -41.13 -6.30 -18.65
CA MET A 1 -40.15 -7.22 -18.01
C MET A 1 -38.71 -6.91 -18.40
N ARG A 2 -38.36 -6.83 -19.70
CA ARG A 2 -36.98 -6.52 -20.14
C ARG A 2 -36.46 -5.15 -19.69
N ILE A 3 -37.31 -4.12 -19.72
CA ILE A 3 -36.93 -2.74 -19.33
C ILE A 3 -36.59 -2.65 -17.84
N LEU A 4 -37.33 -3.38 -16.99
CA LEU A 4 -37.08 -3.43 -15.55
C LEU A 4 -35.77 -4.16 -15.24
N LEU A 5 -35.48 -5.25 -15.96
CA LEU A 5 -34.21 -5.97 -15.81
C LEU A 5 -33.04 -5.08 -16.23
N VAL A 6 -33.16 -4.36 -17.35
CA VAL A 6 -32.12 -3.44 -17.82
C VAL A 6 -31.92 -2.26 -16.84
N SER A 7 -32.99 -1.71 -16.25
CA SER A 7 -32.84 -0.64 -15.25
C SER A 7 -32.25 -1.15 -13.94
N LEU A 8 -32.55 -2.38 -13.53
CA LEU A 8 -31.98 -2.99 -12.34
C LEU A 8 -30.49 -3.30 -12.52
N LEU A 9 -30.09 -3.78 -13.71
CA LEU A 9 -28.69 -3.97 -14.07
C LEU A 9 -27.93 -2.64 -14.12
N ALA A 10 -28.52 -1.58 -14.68
CA ALA A 10 -27.90 -0.25 -14.71
C ALA A 10 -27.70 0.33 -13.29
N ALA A 11 -28.66 0.13 -12.39
CA ALA A 11 -28.53 0.54 -10.99
C ALA A 11 -27.47 -0.29 -10.23
N ALA A 12 -27.33 -1.58 -10.54
CA ALA A 12 -26.31 -2.44 -9.94
C ALA A 12 -24.89 -2.08 -10.41
N VAL A 13 -24.71 -1.64 -11.66
CA VAL A 13 -23.40 -1.19 -12.18
C VAL A 13 -22.96 0.14 -11.56
N CYS A 14 -23.89 0.99 -11.12
CA CYS A 14 -23.58 2.21 -10.36
C CYS A 14 -23.11 1.94 -8.92
N LEU A 15 -23.30 0.72 -8.41
CA LEU A 15 -22.69 0.23 -7.18
C LEU A 15 -21.40 -0.52 -7.52
N HIS A 16 -20.48 0.15 -8.22
CA HIS A 16 -19.08 -0.27 -8.14
C HIS A 16 -18.67 0.04 -6.69
N LEU A 17 -18.83 -0.96 -5.81
CA LEU A 17 -18.14 -0.96 -4.52
C LEU A 17 -16.67 -0.82 -4.89
N ALA A 18 -16.13 0.39 -4.75
CA ALA A 18 -14.69 0.56 -4.72
C ALA A 18 -14.25 -0.17 -3.45
N ASP A 19 -13.91 -1.45 -3.61
CA ASP A 19 -13.33 -2.22 -2.52
C ASP A 19 -12.08 -1.46 -2.07
N SER A 20 -12.11 -1.01 -0.83
CA SER A 20 -11.05 -0.16 -0.30
C SER A 20 -9.84 -1.04 -0.01
N LEU A 21 -8.72 -0.71 -0.64
CA LEU A 21 -7.46 -1.43 -0.51
C LEU A 21 -7.10 -1.61 0.98
N MET A 22 -6.69 -2.81 1.37
CA MET A 22 -6.11 -3.06 2.68
C MET A 22 -4.59 -3.06 2.59
N CYS A 23 -3.91 -2.32 3.45
CA CYS A 23 -2.44 -2.30 3.52
C CYS A 23 -1.95 -2.59 4.93
N TYR A 24 -0.69 -2.97 5.05
CA TYR A 24 0.03 -2.81 6.32
C TYR A 24 0.44 -1.36 6.49
N THR A 25 0.35 -0.85 7.73
CA THR A 25 0.81 0.50 8.09
C THR A 25 1.63 0.44 9.37
N CYS A 26 2.61 1.34 9.49
CA CYS A 26 3.36 1.58 10.72
C CYS A 26 4.20 2.85 10.55
N PHE A 27 4.69 3.40 11.65
CA PHE A 27 5.62 4.52 11.62
C PHE A 27 6.97 4.12 12.25
N ALA A 28 8.04 4.29 11.49
CA ALA A 28 9.42 4.13 11.95
C ALA A 28 9.70 2.85 12.76
N ALA A 29 9.25 1.69 12.26
CA ALA A 29 9.56 0.40 12.89
C ALA A 29 11.00 -0.02 12.56
N THR A 30 11.67 -0.69 13.51
CA THR A 30 13.06 -1.16 13.33
C THR A 30 13.16 -2.54 12.66
N SER A 31 12.03 -3.13 12.30
CA SER A 31 11.92 -4.45 11.68
C SER A 31 10.62 -4.51 10.88
N ASP A 32 10.68 -5.13 9.71
CA ASP A 32 9.50 -5.28 8.85
C ASP A 32 8.42 -6.18 9.47
N LYS A 33 8.84 -7.13 10.31
CA LYS A 33 7.94 -8.03 11.06
C LYS A 33 7.11 -7.30 12.11
N ASP A 34 7.63 -6.19 12.64
CA ASP A 34 6.93 -5.38 13.63
C ASP A 34 5.99 -4.36 12.94
N CYS A 35 6.08 -4.24 11.61
CA CYS A 35 5.32 -3.31 10.77
C CYS A 35 4.18 -4.02 10.03
N LEU A 36 3.28 -4.67 10.78
CA LEU A 36 2.19 -5.49 10.24
C LEU A 36 0.80 -5.08 10.76
N THR A 37 0.57 -3.80 11.09
CA THR A 37 -0.78 -3.31 11.42
C THR A 37 -1.63 -3.23 10.16
N LYS A 38 -2.67 -4.07 10.06
CA LYS A 38 -3.62 -4.02 8.93
C LYS A 38 -4.47 -2.75 9.01
N THR A 39 -4.63 -2.06 7.89
CA THR A 39 -5.42 -0.82 7.78
C THR A 39 -6.22 -0.85 6.49
N THR A 40 -7.51 -0.58 6.59
CA THR A 40 -8.35 -0.28 5.43
C THR A 40 -8.04 1.15 4.98
N CYS A 41 -7.56 1.32 3.75
CA CYS A 41 -7.19 2.59 3.18
C CYS A 41 -8.43 3.44 2.82
N SER A 42 -8.21 4.70 2.46
CA SER A 42 -9.29 5.52 1.89
C SER A 42 -9.64 5.05 0.48
N SER A 43 -10.85 5.34 -0.01
CA SER A 43 -11.26 4.99 -1.37
C SER A 43 -10.45 5.69 -2.47
N SER A 44 -9.70 6.73 -2.12
CA SER A 44 -8.76 7.42 -3.02
C SER A 44 -7.35 6.84 -2.99
N ASP A 45 -7.03 6.01 -1.99
CA ASP A 45 -5.70 5.41 -1.86
C ASP A 45 -5.65 4.08 -2.59
N ASN A 46 -4.90 4.05 -3.69
CA ASN A 46 -4.81 2.89 -4.57
C ASN A 46 -3.50 2.11 -4.39
N PHE A 47 -2.62 2.54 -3.49
CA PHE A 47 -1.31 1.94 -3.29
C PHE A 47 -0.99 1.72 -1.80
N CYS A 48 -0.38 0.57 -1.53
CA CYS A 48 0.42 0.36 -0.33
C CYS A 48 1.86 0.82 -0.62
N VAL A 49 2.37 1.68 0.24
CA VAL A 49 3.73 2.22 0.16
C VAL A 49 4.56 1.66 1.29
N THR A 50 5.76 1.19 0.98
CA THR A 50 6.79 0.84 1.96
C THR A 50 7.99 1.72 1.73
N THR A 51 8.45 2.43 2.76
CA THR A 51 9.71 3.16 2.74
C THR A 51 10.65 2.51 3.75
N THR A 52 11.74 1.96 3.27
CA THR A 52 12.83 1.45 4.10
C THR A 52 14.03 2.38 4.02
N GLY A 53 14.80 2.46 5.09
CA GLY A 53 16.11 3.10 5.06
C GLY A 53 17.06 2.41 6.01
N SER A 54 18.32 2.33 5.63
CA SER A 54 19.41 1.82 6.45
C SER A 54 20.47 2.91 6.54
N LEU A 55 20.88 3.29 7.75
CA LEU A 55 21.96 4.26 7.96
C LEU A 55 22.94 3.74 9.00
N LEU A 56 24.24 3.89 8.75
CA LEU A 56 25.33 3.31 9.55
C LEU A 56 25.20 3.52 11.08
N ASP A 57 24.75 4.70 11.52
CA ASP A 57 24.62 5.04 12.95
C ASP A 57 23.18 4.99 13.50
N ILE A 58 22.17 4.84 12.63
CA ILE A 58 20.74 4.84 13.04
C ILE A 58 20.13 3.43 12.94
N GLY A 59 20.69 2.57 12.08
CA GLY A 59 20.17 1.24 11.80
C GLY A 59 19.07 1.25 10.73
N PHE A 60 18.32 0.15 10.68
CA PHE A 60 17.22 -0.04 9.74
C PHE A 60 15.92 0.56 10.27
N ILE A 61 15.20 1.27 9.41
CA ILE A 61 13.86 1.81 9.67
C ILE A 61 12.95 1.44 8.50
N THR A 62 11.72 1.05 8.81
CA THR A 62 10.65 0.84 7.83
C THR A 62 9.40 1.63 8.22
N ASN A 63 8.73 2.19 7.21
CA ASN A 63 7.45 2.87 7.31
C ASN A 63 6.53 2.28 6.25
N LYS A 64 5.28 2.02 6.62
CA LYS A 64 4.25 1.56 5.68
C LYS A 64 3.02 2.44 5.76
N ARG A 65 2.41 2.76 4.63
CA ARG A 65 1.22 3.63 4.56
C ARG A 65 0.36 3.36 3.33
N CYS A 66 -0.88 3.81 3.37
CA CYS A 66 -1.73 3.98 2.20
C CYS A 66 -1.35 5.26 1.43
N ALA A 67 -1.53 5.26 0.10
CA ALA A 67 -1.37 6.46 -0.71
C ALA A 67 -2.20 6.43 -2.00
N ALA A 68 -2.66 7.61 -2.43
CA ALA A 68 -3.31 7.81 -3.72
C ALA A 68 -2.33 7.75 -4.91
N VAL A 69 -1.07 8.13 -4.68
CA VAL A 69 0.00 8.16 -5.70
C VAL A 69 1.26 7.54 -5.09
N CYS A 70 1.98 6.75 -5.89
CA CYS A 70 3.22 6.12 -5.48
C CYS A 70 4.21 6.07 -6.65
N GLU A 71 5.41 6.61 -6.46
CA GLU A 71 6.50 6.58 -7.42
C GLU A 71 7.68 5.82 -6.77
N PRO A 72 7.94 4.56 -7.15
CA PRO A 72 9.05 3.79 -6.61
C PRO A 72 10.37 4.53 -6.84
N ASN A 73 11.20 4.57 -5.80
CA ASN A 73 12.55 5.11 -5.92
C ASN A 73 13.50 4.40 -4.98
N GLU A 74 14.78 4.46 -5.32
CA GLU A 74 15.85 3.92 -4.50
C GLU A 74 17.04 4.86 -4.62
N VAL A 75 17.61 5.22 -3.48
CA VAL A 75 18.71 6.18 -3.38
C VAL A 75 19.75 5.59 -2.44
N GLU A 76 20.94 5.37 -2.97
CA GLU A 76 22.11 4.96 -2.21
C GLU A 76 23.04 6.16 -1.96
N PHE A 77 23.70 6.15 -0.80
CA PHE A 77 24.71 7.14 -0.44
C PHE A 77 25.80 6.47 0.42
N ILE A 78 26.92 7.16 0.65
CA ILE A 78 28.10 6.58 1.31
C ILE A 78 27.78 5.95 2.69
N LEU A 79 26.77 6.48 3.38
CA LEU A 79 26.43 6.08 4.74
C LEU A 79 25.19 5.19 4.84
N GLY A 80 24.55 4.81 3.72
CA GLY A 80 23.30 4.07 3.76
C GLY A 80 22.46 4.11 2.48
N ASP A 81 21.22 3.65 2.59
CA ASP A 81 20.24 3.59 1.51
C ASP A 81 18.84 3.98 1.97
N ILE A 82 18.02 4.44 1.04
CA ILE A 82 16.57 4.63 1.19
C ILE A 82 15.89 4.01 -0.02
N SER A 83 14.89 3.16 0.23
CA SER A 83 14.07 2.51 -0.81
C SER A 83 12.59 2.78 -0.56
N LEU A 84 11.85 3.10 -1.61
CA LEU A 84 10.40 3.23 -1.63
C LEU A 84 9.83 2.23 -2.63
N LYS A 85 8.98 1.33 -2.13
CA LYS A 85 8.29 0.31 -2.91
C LYS A 85 6.79 0.57 -2.90
N CYS A 86 6.15 0.26 -4.02
CA CYS A 86 4.72 0.46 -4.26
C CYS A 86 4.09 -0.86 -4.70
N CYS A 87 2.87 -1.13 -4.25
CA CYS A 87 2.03 -2.22 -4.75
C CYS A 87 0.55 -1.86 -4.56
N ASP A 88 -0.35 -2.52 -5.29
CA ASP A 88 -1.75 -2.08 -5.49
C ASP A 88 -2.79 -3.19 -5.22
N TYR A 89 -2.43 -4.19 -4.42
CA TYR A 89 -3.33 -5.26 -4.00
C TYR A 89 -3.31 -5.48 -2.49
N ASP A 90 -4.36 -6.09 -1.94
CA ASP A 90 -4.53 -6.22 -0.51
C ASP A 90 -3.33 -6.87 0.19
N LEU A 91 -2.83 -6.18 1.22
CA LEU A 91 -1.76 -6.60 2.11
C LEU A 91 -0.46 -6.93 1.36
N CYS A 92 -0.26 -6.36 0.17
CA CYS A 92 0.91 -6.62 -0.68
C CYS A 92 2.24 -6.20 -0.06
N ASN A 93 2.22 -5.28 0.90
CA ASN A 93 3.41 -4.76 1.56
C ASN A 93 3.74 -5.52 2.85
N ASP A 94 3.64 -6.85 2.84
CA ASP A 94 3.88 -7.71 4.02
C ASP A 94 5.38 -7.94 4.34
N GLY A 95 6.27 -7.49 3.45
CA GLY A 95 7.72 -7.66 3.60
C GLY A 95 8.30 -8.85 2.85
N THR A 96 7.47 -9.63 2.15
CA THR A 96 7.95 -10.66 1.22
C THR A 96 8.10 -10.07 -0.18
N GLU A 97 9.34 -10.00 -0.68
CA GLU A 97 9.57 -9.67 -2.08
C GLU A 97 9.04 -10.83 -2.93
N ARG A 98 7.99 -10.55 -3.72
CA ARG A 98 7.45 -11.51 -4.66
C ARG A 98 8.38 -11.55 -5.88
N ALA A 99 9.23 -12.58 -5.94
CA ALA A 99 10.10 -12.88 -7.09
C ALA A 99 9.29 -13.26 -8.35
#